data_AF-A0A920PQ99-F1
#
_entry.id   AF-A0A920PQ99-F1
#
_cell.length_a   1.000
_cell.length_b   1.000
_cell.length_c   1.000
_cell.angle_alpha   90.00
_cell.angle_beta   90.00
_cell.angle_gamma   90.00
#
_symmetry.space_group_name_H-M   'P 1'
#
loop_
_entity.id
_entity.type
_entity.pdbx_description
1 polymer ?
#
loop_
_entity_poly.entity_id
_entity_poly.type
_entity_poly.pdbx_seq_one_letter_code
_entity_poly.pdbx_strand_id
1 'polypeptide(L)'
;MPSSDKEQWKRETLDPVVKRFPERRDNFQTDSGLVIGSLYSPEDLQRQGLDYDNDLGYPGEFPYTRGVQPNTYRGRVWTMRQYSGYGTAADTNERFRYLLENGQTGLSIAFDLPTQIGYDSDHVLANGEVGKVGVPICSLEDMETLFRPDTYG
;
A
#
# COMPACT_ATOMS: atom_id res chain seq x y z
N MET A 1 -38.18 -17.14 17.63
CA MET A 1 -38.42 -16.70 16.24
C MET A 1 -37.20 -15.90 15.79
N PRO A 2 -36.81 -15.96 14.51
CA PRO A 2 -35.76 -15.07 14.01
C PRO A 2 -36.21 -13.60 14.15
N SER A 3 -35.26 -12.71 14.43
CA SER A 3 -35.51 -11.26 14.50
C SER A 3 -35.88 -10.70 13.13
N SER A 4 -36.77 -9.70 13.08
CA SER A 4 -37.20 -9.04 11.84
C SER A 4 -36.21 -7.98 11.34
N ASP A 5 -35.43 -7.39 12.25
CA ASP A 5 -34.46 -6.35 11.97
C ASP A 5 -33.30 -6.40 12.98
N LYS A 6 -32.25 -5.62 12.70
CA LYS A 6 -31.03 -5.57 13.51
C LYS A 6 -31.27 -5.02 14.91
N GLU A 7 -32.19 -4.09 15.10
CA GLU A 7 -32.48 -3.50 16.42
C GLU A 7 -33.21 -4.50 17.32
N GLN A 8 -34.15 -5.28 16.76
CA GLN A 8 -34.78 -6.39 17.46
C GLN A 8 -33.75 -7.45 17.84
N TRP A 9 -32.88 -7.84 16.90
CA TRP A 9 -31.81 -8.79 17.18
C TRP A 9 -30.90 -8.29 18.30
N LYS A 10 -30.48 -7.03 18.25
CA LYS A 10 -29.63 -6.43 19.27
C LYS A 10 -30.29 -6.50 20.65
N ARG A 11 -31.54 -6.06 20.75
CA ARG A 11 -32.30 -6.04 22.00
C ARG A 11 -32.60 -7.43 22.58
N GLU A 12 -33.02 -8.37 21.73
CA GLU A 12 -33.59 -9.65 22.15
C GLU A 12 -32.55 -10.78 22.20
N THR A 13 -31.45 -10.64 21.46
CA THR A 13 -30.42 -11.69 21.34
C THR A 13 -29.06 -11.22 21.85
N LEU A 14 -28.55 -10.07 21.40
CA LEU A 14 -27.20 -9.61 21.75
C LEU A 14 -27.11 -9.07 23.19
N ASP A 15 -27.93 -8.05 23.51
CA ASP A 15 -27.87 -7.34 24.79
C ASP A 15 -28.05 -8.25 26.02
N PRO A 16 -28.93 -9.27 26.03
CA PRO A 16 -29.03 -10.20 27.16
C PRO A 16 -27.74 -11.00 27.39
N VAL A 17 -27.05 -11.37 26.31
CA VAL A 17 -25.78 -12.10 26.39
C VAL A 17 -24.68 -11.16 26.87
N VAL A 18 -24.56 -9.95 26.30
CA VAL A 18 -23.56 -8.96 26.71
C VAL A 18 -23.71 -8.56 28.17
N LYS A 19 -24.94 -8.46 28.68
CA LYS A 19 -25.19 -8.20 30.12
C LYS A 19 -24.71 -9.33 31.02
N ARG A 20 -24.84 -10.59 30.58
CA ARG A 20 -24.40 -11.75 31.35
C ARG A 20 -22.90 -12.01 31.21
N PHE A 21 -22.36 -11.74 30.03
CA PHE A 21 -20.98 -11.96 29.64
C PHE A 21 -20.51 -10.72 28.86
N PRO A 22 -19.90 -9.73 29.55
CA PRO A 22 -19.44 -8.50 28.93
C PRO A 22 -18.48 -8.75 27.78
N GLU A 23 -18.47 -7.82 26.82
CA GLU A 23 -17.50 -7.86 25.73
C GLU A 23 -16.07 -7.61 26.25
N ARG A 24 -15.07 -8.00 25.47
CA ARG A 24 -13.66 -7.92 25.87
C ARG A 24 -13.11 -6.50 25.98
N ARG A 25 -13.82 -5.52 25.42
CA ARG A 25 -13.46 -4.11 25.38
C ARG A 25 -14.75 -3.29 25.46
N ASP A 26 -14.66 -2.12 26.07
CA ASP A 26 -15.78 -1.17 26.11
C ASP A 26 -16.12 -0.61 24.73
N ASN A 27 -15.14 -0.58 23.82
CA ASN A 27 -15.32 -0.14 22.45
C ASN A 27 -14.34 -0.87 21.51
N PHE A 28 -14.84 -1.29 20.35
CA PHE A 28 -14.04 -1.82 19.27
C PHE A 28 -13.85 -0.70 18.25
N GLN A 29 -12.61 -0.23 18.10
CA GLN A 29 -12.28 0.82 17.15
C GLN A 29 -11.09 0.42 16.29
N THR A 30 -11.05 0.96 15.09
CA THR A 30 -9.83 0.98 14.26
C THR A 30 -8.80 1.95 14.86
N ASP A 31 -7.53 1.85 14.44
CA ASP A 31 -6.48 2.79 14.85
C ASP A 31 -6.77 4.23 14.37
N SER A 32 -7.64 4.39 13.38
CA SER A 32 -8.14 5.69 12.90
C SER A 32 -9.35 6.22 13.70
N GLY A 33 -9.81 5.50 14.73
CA GLY A 33 -10.91 5.93 15.60
C GLY A 33 -12.32 5.58 15.11
N LEU A 34 -12.46 4.81 14.03
CA LEU A 34 -13.78 4.38 13.55
C LEU A 34 -14.34 3.28 14.44
N VAL A 35 -15.56 3.48 14.94
CA VAL A 35 -16.26 2.48 15.76
C VAL A 35 -16.70 1.31 14.89
N ILE A 36 -16.31 0.11 15.32
CA ILE A 36 -16.66 -1.15 14.67
C ILE A 36 -17.91 -1.69 15.33
N GLY A 37 -19.00 -1.77 14.57
CA GLY A 37 -20.25 -2.36 15.02
C GLY A 37 -20.11 -3.87 15.28
N SER A 38 -20.92 -4.40 16.18
CA SER A 38 -20.95 -5.84 16.50
C SER A 38 -21.38 -6.72 15.31
N LEU A 39 -22.10 -6.14 14.35
CA LEU A 39 -22.57 -6.75 13.12
C LEU A 39 -22.76 -5.65 12.07
N TYR A 40 -22.52 -5.96 10.79
CA TYR A 40 -22.93 -5.13 9.65
C TYR A 40 -23.92 -5.91 8.78
N SER A 41 -25.02 -5.28 8.38
CA SER A 41 -26.10 -5.87 7.58
C SER A 41 -26.54 -4.91 6.47
N PRO A 42 -27.40 -5.36 5.52
CA PRO A 42 -27.97 -4.46 4.50
C PRO A 42 -28.67 -3.23 5.07
N GLU A 43 -29.23 -3.32 6.29
CA GLU A 43 -29.86 -2.20 6.99
C GLU A 43 -28.86 -1.07 7.27
N ASP A 44 -27.58 -1.39 7.50
CA ASP A 44 -26.55 -0.37 7.73
C ASP A 44 -26.21 0.38 6.44
N LEU A 45 -26.18 -0.31 5.30
CA LEU A 45 -25.96 0.34 4.00
C LEU A 45 -27.12 1.28 3.65
N GLN A 46 -28.36 0.83 3.90
CA GLN A 46 -29.56 1.66 3.71
C GLN A 46 -29.55 2.89 4.64
N ARG A 47 -29.20 2.70 5.92
CA ARG A 47 -29.13 3.80 6.89
C ARG A 47 -28.06 4.84 6.53
N GLN A 48 -26.96 4.42 5.92
CA GLN A 48 -25.93 5.31 5.40
C GLN A 48 -26.33 6.02 4.09
N GLY A 49 -27.45 5.63 3.49
CA GLY A 49 -27.93 6.21 2.23
C GLY A 49 -27.05 5.84 1.04
N LEU A 50 -26.35 4.71 1.09
CA LEU A 50 -25.53 4.24 -0.02
C LEU A 50 -26.40 4.04 -1.27
N ASP A 51 -26.10 4.78 -2.32
CA ASP A 51 -26.63 4.56 -3.66
C ASP A 51 -25.72 3.59 -4.41
N TYR A 52 -26.22 2.38 -4.65
CA TYR A 52 -25.42 1.33 -5.29
C TYR A 52 -24.89 1.75 -6.67
N ASP A 53 -25.69 2.43 -7.48
CA ASP A 53 -25.30 2.76 -8.84
C ASP A 53 -24.33 3.95 -8.88
N ASN A 54 -24.52 4.93 -8.00
CA ASN A 54 -23.71 6.15 -7.97
C ASN A 54 -22.47 6.09 -7.06
N ASP A 55 -22.52 5.37 -5.94
CA ASP A 55 -21.41 5.30 -4.97
C ASP A 55 -20.47 4.12 -5.23
N LEU A 56 -20.99 2.97 -5.71
CA LEU A 56 -20.17 1.80 -6.07
C LEU A 56 -19.87 1.78 -7.57
N GLY A 57 -20.90 1.90 -8.42
CA GLY A 57 -20.78 1.89 -9.87
C GLY A 57 -20.12 0.64 -10.46
N TYR A 58 -19.60 0.78 -11.68
CA TYR A 58 -18.83 -0.26 -12.39
C TYR A 58 -17.33 0.09 -12.42
N PRO A 59 -16.43 -0.91 -12.41
CA PRO A 59 -14.99 -0.64 -12.52
C PRO A 59 -14.67 0.06 -13.86
N GLY A 60 -13.78 1.05 -13.82
CA GLY A 60 -13.43 1.87 -14.99
C GLY A 60 -14.37 3.04 -15.26
N GLU A 61 -15.40 3.24 -14.43
CA GLU A 61 -16.33 4.37 -14.49
C GLU A 61 -16.28 5.16 -13.19
N PHE A 62 -16.56 6.47 -13.24
CA PHE A 62 -16.71 7.29 -12.02
C PHE A 62 -17.79 6.67 -11.12
N PRO A 63 -17.62 6.61 -9.78
CA PRO A 63 -16.56 7.22 -8.96
C PRO A 63 -15.31 6.34 -8.77
N TYR A 64 -15.15 5.27 -9.55
CA TYR A 64 -14.01 4.35 -9.52
C TYR A 64 -13.82 3.59 -8.21
N THR A 65 -14.84 3.54 -7.36
CA THR A 65 -14.84 2.79 -6.08
C THR A 65 -14.42 1.33 -6.27
N ARG A 66 -14.77 0.73 -7.42
CA ARG A 66 -14.42 -0.67 -7.77
C ARG A 66 -13.16 -0.82 -8.61
N GLY A 67 -12.42 0.27 -8.82
CA GLY A 67 -11.16 0.31 -9.56
C GLY A 67 -11.23 1.17 -10.82
N VAL A 68 -10.08 1.70 -11.22
CA VAL A 68 -9.93 2.63 -12.36
C VAL A 68 -9.86 1.94 -13.73
N GLN A 69 -9.73 0.61 -13.77
CA GLN A 69 -9.60 -0.18 -15.00
C GLN A 69 -10.79 -1.15 -15.12
N PRO A 70 -11.49 -1.24 -16.26
CA PRO A 70 -12.69 -2.09 -16.40
C PRO A 70 -12.44 -3.59 -16.15
N ASN A 71 -11.30 -4.12 -16.62
CA ASN A 71 -10.94 -5.53 -16.48
C ASN A 71 -9.88 -5.80 -15.39
N THR A 72 -9.49 -4.76 -14.64
CA THR A 72 -8.58 -4.80 -13.47
C THR A 72 -7.42 -5.82 -13.62
N TYR A 73 -7.23 -6.69 -12.63
CA TYR A 73 -6.16 -7.68 -12.58
C TYR A 73 -6.45 -8.94 -13.41
N ARG A 74 -7.65 -9.05 -14.02
CA ARG A 74 -7.89 -10.06 -15.07
C ARG A 74 -7.20 -9.67 -16.38
N GLY A 75 -7.05 -8.37 -16.64
CA GLY A 75 -6.31 -7.84 -17.79
C GLY A 75 -4.80 -7.81 -17.53
N ARG A 76 -4.38 -7.14 -16.46
CA ARG A 76 -2.96 -7.04 -16.08
C ARG A 76 -2.84 -6.98 -14.56
N VAL A 77 -2.00 -7.84 -13.99
CA VAL A 77 -1.62 -7.76 -12.57
C VAL A 77 -0.96 -6.42 -12.26
N TRP A 78 -0.97 -6.00 -10.99
CA TRP A 78 -0.23 -4.81 -10.57
C TRP A 78 1.26 -4.94 -10.89
N THR A 79 1.95 -3.81 -11.09
CA THR A 79 3.39 -3.82 -11.28
C THR A 79 4.07 -4.28 -9.99
N MET A 80 4.77 -5.43 -10.05
CA MET A 80 5.66 -5.84 -8.98
C MET A 80 6.90 -4.95 -9.05
N ARG A 81 7.06 -4.08 -8.05
CA ARG A 81 8.11 -3.06 -7.99
C ARG A 81 8.73 -3.06 -6.60
N GLN A 82 9.86 -3.73 -6.45
CA GLN A 82 10.61 -3.70 -5.20
C GLN A 82 11.38 -2.39 -5.12
N TYR A 83 11.38 -1.79 -3.93
CA TYR A 83 12.15 -0.60 -3.62
C TYR A 83 13.56 -1.02 -3.23
N SER A 84 14.55 -0.60 -4.02
CA SER A 84 15.93 -1.09 -3.88
C SER A 84 16.93 0.01 -4.20
N GLY A 85 18.03 0.01 -3.45
CA GLY A 85 19.15 0.94 -3.58
C GLY A 85 19.98 0.81 -2.32
N TYR A 86 21.26 0.50 -2.46
CA TYR A 86 22.22 0.39 -1.37
C TYR A 86 23.63 0.28 -1.94
N GLY A 87 24.63 0.77 -1.21
CA GLY A 87 26.02 0.70 -1.63
C GLY A 87 26.25 1.61 -2.84
N THR A 88 27.01 1.14 -3.81
CA THR A 88 27.36 1.92 -5.00
C THR A 88 26.32 1.77 -6.12
N ALA A 89 26.44 2.61 -7.16
CA ALA A 89 25.63 2.48 -8.38
C ALA A 89 25.81 1.12 -9.06
N ALA A 90 27.01 0.53 -8.99
CA ALA A 90 27.28 -0.79 -9.54
C ALA A 90 26.60 -1.90 -8.74
N ASP A 91 26.67 -1.84 -7.40
CA ASP A 91 26.01 -2.82 -6.51
C ASP A 91 24.49 -2.79 -6.73
N THR A 92 23.92 -1.59 -6.87
CA THR A 92 22.48 -1.43 -7.12
C THR A 92 22.09 -1.90 -8.52
N ASN A 93 22.93 -1.69 -9.54
CA ASN A 93 22.71 -2.22 -10.89
C ASN A 93 22.67 -3.76 -10.90
N GLU A 94 23.61 -4.43 -10.22
CA GLU A 94 23.60 -5.88 -10.06
C GLU A 94 22.30 -6.34 -9.38
N ARG A 95 21.87 -5.64 -8.34
CA ARG A 95 20.59 -5.93 -7.67
C ARG A 95 19.39 -5.75 -8.60
N PHE A 96 19.35 -4.72 -9.43
CA PHE A 96 18.27 -4.53 -10.41
C PHE A 96 18.19 -5.69 -11.39
N ARG A 97 19.32 -6.17 -11.90
CA ARG A 97 19.37 -7.33 -12.80
C ARG A 97 18.83 -8.57 -12.14
N TYR A 98 19.34 -8.89 -10.95
CA TYR A 98 18.82 -9.99 -10.13
C TYR A 98 17.29 -9.91 -9.97
N LEU A 99 16.76 -8.72 -9.67
CA LEU A 99 15.32 -8.52 -9.49
C LEU A 99 14.53 -8.73 -10.79
N LEU A 100 15.02 -8.19 -11.91
CA LEU A 100 14.39 -8.35 -13.23
C LEU A 100 14.38 -9.82 -13.68
N GLU A 101 15.49 -10.53 -13.52
CA GLU A 101 15.61 -11.96 -13.80
C GLU A 101 14.65 -12.81 -12.96
N ASN A 102 14.33 -12.35 -11.75
CA ASN A 102 13.39 -13.00 -10.84
C ASN A 102 11.94 -12.46 -10.95
N GLY A 103 11.59 -11.83 -12.08
CA GLY A 103 10.21 -11.50 -12.43
C GLY A 103 9.72 -10.12 -11.97
N GLN A 104 10.60 -9.24 -11.50
CA GLN A 104 10.26 -7.84 -11.30
C GLN A 104 9.95 -7.18 -12.63
N THR A 105 8.88 -6.38 -12.69
CA THR A 105 8.40 -5.74 -13.94
C THR A 105 8.53 -4.22 -13.93
N GLY A 106 9.09 -3.66 -12.86
CA GLY A 106 9.45 -2.25 -12.78
C GLY A 106 10.47 -2.00 -11.68
N LEU A 107 11.44 -1.13 -11.92
CA LEU A 107 12.48 -0.77 -10.96
C LEU A 107 12.05 0.44 -10.11
N SER A 108 12.49 0.49 -8.85
CA SER A 108 12.32 1.66 -8.00
C SER A 108 13.59 1.88 -7.20
N ILE A 109 14.08 3.11 -7.21
CA ILE A 109 15.41 3.47 -6.72
C ILE A 109 15.28 4.13 -5.36
N ALA A 110 16.01 3.60 -4.37
CA ALA A 110 16.26 4.28 -3.11
C ALA A 110 17.58 5.06 -3.23
N PHE A 111 17.54 6.38 -3.07
CA PHE A 111 18.75 7.22 -3.02
C PHE A 111 19.23 7.34 -1.58
N ASP A 112 20.53 7.54 -1.39
CA ASP A 112 21.06 7.79 -0.06
C ASP A 112 20.63 9.18 0.48
N LEU A 113 20.86 9.43 1.76
CA LEU A 113 20.46 10.70 2.38
C LEU A 113 21.15 11.91 1.73
N PRO A 114 22.48 11.91 1.48
CA PRO A 114 23.16 13.01 0.78
C PRO A 114 22.51 13.37 -0.56
N THR A 115 22.24 12.38 -1.41
CA THR A 115 21.59 12.58 -2.71
C THR A 115 20.18 13.15 -2.55
N GLN A 116 19.41 12.68 -1.57
CA GLN A 116 18.05 13.19 -1.30
C GLN A 116 18.02 14.66 -0.88
N ILE A 117 19.05 15.11 -0.16
CA ILE A 117 19.14 16.49 0.37
C ILE A 117 20.05 17.40 -0.47
N GLY A 118 20.61 16.90 -1.58
CA GLY A 118 21.36 17.69 -2.56
C GLY A 118 22.83 17.92 -2.24
N TYR A 119 23.49 16.99 -1.55
CA TYR A 119 24.93 17.02 -1.31
C TYR A 119 25.67 15.97 -2.13
N ASP A 120 26.84 16.37 -2.65
CA ASP A 120 27.82 15.43 -3.20
C ASP A 120 28.44 14.58 -2.08
N SER A 121 28.96 13.40 -2.45
CA SER A 121 29.47 12.41 -1.50
C SER A 121 30.70 12.87 -0.72
N ASP A 122 31.44 13.86 -1.23
CA ASP A 122 32.60 14.46 -0.58
C ASP A 122 32.25 15.65 0.34
N HIS A 123 30.98 16.06 0.37
CA HIS A 123 30.52 17.13 1.23
C HIS A 123 30.65 16.72 2.70
N VAL A 124 31.11 17.65 3.56
CA VAL A 124 31.37 17.36 4.97
C VAL A 124 30.14 16.81 5.73
N LEU A 125 28.94 17.22 5.33
CA LEU A 125 27.67 16.76 5.90
C LEU A 125 27.20 15.40 5.35
N ALA A 126 27.79 14.89 4.27
CA ALA A 126 27.48 13.58 3.71
C ALA A 126 28.21 12.44 4.43
N ASN A 127 29.29 12.76 5.16
CA ASN A 127 30.15 11.77 5.79
C ASN A 127 29.37 10.81 6.70
N GLY A 128 29.50 9.51 6.46
CA GLY A 128 28.83 8.44 7.20
C GLY A 128 27.41 8.08 6.71
N GLU A 129 26.87 8.81 5.74
CA GLU A 129 25.54 8.56 5.16
C GLU A 129 25.57 8.14 3.69
N VAL A 130 26.71 8.33 3.01
CA VAL A 130 26.94 7.91 1.62
C VAL A 130 26.68 6.41 1.46
N GLY A 131 25.76 6.03 0.57
CA GLY A 131 25.48 4.63 0.23
C GLY A 131 24.77 3.78 1.31
N LYS A 132 24.43 4.37 2.46
CA LYS A 132 23.96 3.62 3.65
C LYS A 132 22.49 3.21 3.59
N VAL A 133 21.65 4.08 3.05
CA VAL A 133 20.18 3.87 2.95
C VAL A 133 19.66 3.88 1.51
N GLY A 134 20.58 3.94 0.56
CA GLY A 134 20.29 4.08 -0.86
C GLY A 134 21.56 4.19 -1.68
N VAL A 135 21.42 4.37 -2.99
CA VAL A 135 22.55 4.60 -3.90
C VAL A 135 22.96 6.09 -3.88
N PRO A 136 24.25 6.43 -3.79
CA PRO A 136 24.75 7.78 -4.00
C PRO A 136 24.72 8.12 -5.49
N ILE A 137 24.24 9.30 -5.85
CA ILE A 137 24.31 9.85 -7.21
C ILE A 137 24.82 11.28 -7.11
N CYS A 138 26.06 11.50 -7.55
CA CYS A 138 26.69 12.83 -7.57
C CYS A 138 26.83 13.36 -9.00
N SER A 139 26.70 12.49 -10.00
CA SER A 139 26.92 12.84 -11.40
C SER A 139 26.05 12.02 -12.35
N LEU A 140 26.12 12.38 -13.63
CA LEU A 140 25.52 11.59 -14.70
C LEU A 140 26.17 10.20 -14.81
N GLU A 141 27.48 10.09 -14.58
CA GLU A 141 28.23 8.84 -14.68
C GLU A 141 27.72 7.78 -13.68
N ASP A 142 27.26 8.21 -12.50
CA ASP A 142 26.65 7.32 -11.51
C ASP A 142 25.32 6.76 -12.02
N MET A 143 24.50 7.60 -12.66
CA MET A 143 23.23 7.18 -13.27
C MET A 143 23.45 6.25 -14.47
N GLU A 144 24.47 6.52 -15.29
CA GLU A 144 24.87 5.65 -16.38
C GLU A 144 25.34 4.29 -15.86
N THR A 145 26.10 4.27 -14.76
CA THR A 145 26.51 3.04 -14.09
C THR A 145 25.31 2.29 -13.53
N LEU A 146 24.38 2.99 -12.89
CA LEU A 146 23.17 2.42 -12.29
C LEU A 146 22.27 1.71 -13.33
N PHE A 147 22.22 2.23 -14.55
CA PHE A 147 21.40 1.69 -15.65
C PHE A 147 22.20 1.00 -16.75
N ARG A 148 23.48 0.72 -16.52
CA ARG A 148 24.33 0.08 -17.52
C ARG A 148 23.71 -1.25 -17.97
N PRO A 149 23.46 -1.45 -19.27
CA PRO A 149 22.92 -2.70 -19.79
C PRO A 149 23.95 -3.83 -19.69
N ASP A 150 23.47 -5.07 -19.73
CA ASP A 150 24.35 -6.21 -19.96
C ASP A 150 24.83 -6.20 -21.40
N THR A 151 26.14 -6.07 -21.62
CA THR A 151 26.75 -6.12 -22.96
C THR A 151 26.87 -7.55 -23.52
N TYR A 152 26.27 -8.55 -22.87
CA TYR A 152 26.27 -9.94 -23.31
C TYR A 152 24.87 -10.55 -23.13
N GLY A 153 24.02 -10.35 -24.13
CA GLY A 153 22.68 -10.94 -24.27
C GLY A 153 22.19 -10.79 -25.70
#